data_AF-A0A1W9HA41-F1
#
_entry.id   AF-A0A1W9HA41-F1
#
_cell.length_a   1.000
_cell.length_b   1.000
_cell.length_c   1.000
_cell.angle_alpha   90.00
_cell.angle_beta   90.00
_cell.angle_gamma   90.00
#
_symmetry.space_group_name_H-M   'P 1'
#
loop_
_entity.id
_entity.type
_entity.pdbx_description
1 polymer ?
#
loop_
_entity_poly.entity_id
_entity_poly.type
_entity_poly.pdbx_seq_one_letter_code
_entity_poly.pdbx_strand_id
1 'polypeptide(L)'
;MTLPPLLVALACWFFGTAAIVWLDSRPRRTWKWSFAALGLASIAALVAIALLARSASVGAVYGSVVSAILIWGWHELGFLTGHVAGPRRTPCPPELAGWARFKAASATVIHHEIALALTALLLFAVSWGGPNQAGPLAFLLLFGMRLSAKLNLYLGVTNLSDEVFPAHLAYLKSYFGTKRWNVLFPFSVLFGLGATWLAWHAAEATAQPGLAAGYTVLAGLAFLGVIEHALLMLPVRDAVLWAWAAQPQAAKAVPSKRRP
;
A
#
# COMPACT_ATOMS: atom_id res chain seq x y z
N MET A 1 3.47 -8.76 -26.35
CA MET A 1 2.24 -9.07 -25.58
C MET A 1 2.24 -8.41 -24.19
N THR A 2 2.83 -7.21 -24.05
CA THR A 2 3.09 -6.54 -22.74
C THR A 2 1.98 -5.59 -22.30
N LEU A 3 1.15 -5.10 -23.22
CA LEU A 3 0.07 -4.17 -22.93
C LEU A 3 -1.00 -4.73 -21.97
N PRO A 4 -1.54 -5.96 -22.16
CA PRO A 4 -2.57 -6.48 -21.25
C PRO A 4 -2.11 -6.60 -19.79
N PRO A 5 -0.92 -7.17 -19.48
CA PRO A 5 -0.39 -7.18 -18.11
C PRO A 5 -0.22 -5.78 -17.50
N LEU A 6 0.26 -4.79 -18.25
CA LEU A 6 0.41 -3.42 -17.75
C LEU A 6 -0.94 -2.76 -17.44
N LEU A 7 -1.97 -3.03 -18.25
CA LEU A 7 -3.34 -2.59 -17.95
C LEU A 7 -3.88 -3.25 -16.68
N VAL A 8 -3.55 -4.52 -16.42
CA VAL A 8 -3.90 -5.19 -15.15
C VAL A 8 -3.19 -4.49 -13.98
N ALA A 9 -1.90 -4.19 -14.08
CA ALA A 9 -1.17 -3.46 -13.05
C ALA A 9 -1.82 -2.10 -12.76
N LEU A 10 -2.10 -1.33 -13.81
CA LEU A 10 -2.74 -0.03 -13.72
C LEU A 10 -4.15 -0.13 -13.13
N ALA A 11 -4.95 -1.11 -13.54
CA ALA A 11 -6.28 -1.35 -13.02
C ALA A 11 -6.25 -1.73 -11.54
N CYS A 12 -5.36 -2.66 -11.14
CA CYS A 12 -5.19 -3.04 -9.74
C CYS A 12 -4.80 -1.84 -8.87
N TRP A 13 -3.88 -1.01 -9.35
CA TRP A 13 -3.46 0.20 -8.64
C TRP A 13 -4.58 1.24 -8.56
N PHE A 14 -5.23 1.55 -9.68
CA PHE A 14 -6.24 2.59 -9.77
C PHE A 14 -7.52 2.21 -9.03
N PHE A 15 -8.10 1.06 -9.34
CA PHE A 15 -9.33 0.61 -8.70
C PHE A 15 -9.10 0.16 -7.26
N GLY A 16 -7.93 -0.40 -6.93
CA GLY A 16 -7.58 -0.75 -5.56
C GLY A 16 -7.53 0.48 -4.66
N THR A 17 -6.83 1.53 -5.10
CA THR A 17 -6.76 2.79 -4.35
C THR A 17 -8.14 3.46 -4.25
N ALA A 18 -8.89 3.54 -5.35
CA ALA A 18 -10.25 4.09 -5.34
C ALA A 18 -11.20 3.32 -4.40
N ALA A 19 -11.14 1.99 -4.39
CA ALA A 19 -11.96 1.15 -3.52
C ALA A 19 -11.64 1.38 -2.04
N ILE A 20 -10.35 1.50 -1.69
CA ILE A 20 -9.92 1.79 -0.32
C ILE A 20 -10.39 3.18 0.12
N VAL A 21 -10.19 4.21 -0.70
CA VAL A 21 -10.67 5.58 -0.43
C VAL A 21 -12.18 5.59 -0.22
N TRP A 22 -12.93 4.89 -1.08
CA TRP A 22 -14.38 4.80 -0.95
C TRP A 22 -14.81 4.08 0.32
N LEU A 23 -14.20 2.94 0.66
CA LEU A 23 -14.52 2.18 1.88
C LEU A 23 -14.21 2.98 3.15
N ASP A 24 -13.10 3.71 3.16
CA ASP A 24 -12.72 4.56 4.28
C ASP A 24 -13.67 5.77 4.45
N SER A 25 -14.15 6.33 3.34
CA SER A 25 -15.12 7.44 3.36
C SER A 25 -16.52 7.05 3.86
N ARG A 26 -16.84 5.76 3.99
CA ARG A 26 -18.16 5.29 4.47
C ARG A 26 -18.38 5.60 5.97
N PRO A 27 -19.66 5.66 6.42
CA PRO A 27 -19.97 5.86 7.83
C PRO A 27 -19.34 4.80 8.74
N ARG A 28 -18.80 5.22 9.90
CA ARG A 28 -18.09 4.34 10.86
C ARG A 28 -18.85 3.09 11.28
N ARG A 29 -20.19 3.13 11.26
CA ARG A 29 -21.07 1.98 11.57
C ARG A 29 -20.90 0.83 10.56
N THR A 30 -20.53 1.14 9.32
CA THR A 30 -20.35 0.15 8.24
C THR A 30 -18.96 -0.47 8.22
N TRP A 31 -17.97 0.15 8.86
CA TRP A 31 -16.57 -0.30 8.84
C TRP A 31 -16.40 -1.74 9.31
N LYS A 32 -17.12 -2.17 10.36
CA LYS A 32 -17.05 -3.55 10.87
C LYS A 32 -17.50 -4.58 9.82
N TRP A 33 -18.55 -4.26 9.07
CA TRP A 33 -19.09 -5.13 8.02
C TRP A 33 -18.18 -5.16 6.80
N SER A 34 -17.70 -3.99 6.37
CA SER A 34 -16.72 -3.89 5.28
C SER A 34 -15.43 -4.65 5.60
N PHE A 35 -14.93 -4.52 6.84
CA PHE A 35 -13.74 -5.23 7.30
C PHE A 35 -13.96 -6.74 7.37
N ALA A 36 -15.11 -7.20 7.88
CA ALA A 36 -15.44 -8.62 7.94
C ALA A 36 -15.61 -9.24 6.54
N ALA A 37 -16.34 -8.57 5.64
CA ALA A 37 -16.54 -9.03 4.28
C ALA A 37 -15.21 -9.12 3.50
N LEU A 38 -14.36 -8.09 3.61
CA LEU A 38 -13.06 -8.08 2.96
C LEU A 38 -12.08 -9.07 3.63
N GLY A 39 -12.25 -9.35 4.92
CA GLY A 39 -11.52 -10.40 5.63
C GLY A 39 -11.88 -11.80 5.13
N LEU A 40 -13.17 -12.09 4.94
CA LEU A 40 -13.62 -13.34 4.34
C LEU A 40 -13.10 -13.49 2.90
N ALA A 41 -13.15 -12.42 2.11
CA ALA A 41 -12.57 -12.39 0.77
C ALA A 41 -11.05 -12.63 0.80
N SER A 42 -10.33 -12.12 1.80
CA SER A 42 -8.89 -12.33 1.96
C SER A 42 -8.54 -13.77 2.34
N ILE A 43 -9.37 -14.43 3.16
CA ILE A 43 -9.22 -15.85 3.45
C ILE A 43 -9.42 -16.68 2.18
N ALA A 44 -10.46 -16.39 1.40
CA ALA A 44 -10.68 -17.03 0.10
C ALA A 44 -9.52 -16.79 -0.87
N ALA A 45 -8.99 -15.56 -0.91
CA ALA A 45 -7.83 -15.19 -1.71
C ALA A 45 -6.55 -15.92 -1.29
N LEU A 46 -6.34 -16.15 0.01
CA LEU A 46 -5.22 -16.96 0.52
C LEU A 46 -5.31 -18.41 0.02
N VAL A 47 -6.50 -19.01 0.11
CA VAL A 47 -6.75 -20.37 -0.42
C VAL A 47 -6.54 -20.39 -1.93
N ALA A 48 -7.01 -19.36 -2.65
CA ALA A 48 -6.81 -19.24 -4.08
C ALA A 48 -5.31 -19.19 -4.43
N ILE A 49 -4.48 -18.41 -3.72
CA ILE A 49 -3.03 -18.38 -3.95
C ILE A 49 -2.41 -19.76 -3.77
N ALA A 50 -2.77 -20.49 -2.70
CA ALA A 50 -2.23 -21.83 -2.46
C ALA A 50 -2.59 -22.83 -3.59
N LEU A 51 -3.79 -22.73 -4.15
CA LEU A 51 -4.23 -23.56 -5.27
C LEU A 51 -3.56 -23.14 -6.59
N LEU A 52 -3.53 -21.83 -6.86
CA LEU A 52 -2.98 -21.26 -8.10
C LEU A 52 -1.45 -21.33 -8.17
N ALA A 53 -0.77 -21.48 -7.03
CA ALA A 53 0.69 -21.67 -6.96
C ALA A 53 1.17 -22.88 -7.79
N ARG A 54 0.30 -23.88 -8.01
CA ARG A 54 0.62 -25.13 -8.72
C ARG A 54 0.60 -25.01 -10.24
N SER A 55 0.21 -23.86 -10.80
CA SER A 55 0.06 -23.67 -12.25
C SER A 55 0.68 -22.36 -12.71
N ALA A 56 1.48 -22.42 -13.77
CA ALA A 56 2.06 -21.27 -14.45
C ALA A 56 1.19 -20.76 -15.62
N SER A 57 -0.08 -21.15 -15.69
CA SER A 57 -1.00 -20.64 -16.70
C SER A 57 -1.25 -19.14 -16.50
N VAL A 58 -1.57 -18.41 -17.57
CA VAL A 58 -1.87 -16.97 -17.52
C VAL A 58 -2.99 -16.68 -16.52
N GLY A 59 -4.06 -17.49 -16.53
CA GLY A 59 -5.17 -17.35 -15.59
C GLY A 59 -4.77 -17.57 -14.13
N ALA A 60 -3.92 -18.55 -13.85
CA ALA A 60 -3.44 -18.81 -12.50
C ALA A 60 -2.53 -17.69 -11.98
N VAL A 61 -1.69 -17.14 -12.85
CA VAL A 61 -0.81 -16.02 -12.51
C VAL A 61 -1.61 -14.75 -12.21
N TYR A 62 -2.55 -14.36 -13.07
CA TYR A 62 -3.40 -13.21 -12.81
C TYR A 62 -4.31 -13.41 -11.60
N GLY A 63 -4.90 -14.60 -11.43
CA GLY A 63 -5.69 -14.91 -10.25
C GLY A 63 -4.88 -14.79 -8.95
N SER A 64 -3.61 -15.20 -8.97
CA SER A 64 -2.69 -15.07 -7.82
C SER A 64 -2.37 -13.60 -7.50
N VAL A 65 -2.12 -12.77 -8.52
CA VAL A 65 -1.89 -11.32 -8.34
C VAL A 65 -3.15 -10.62 -7.80
N VAL A 66 -4.31 -10.86 -8.40
CA VAL A 66 -5.57 -10.26 -7.94
C VAL A 66 -5.89 -10.68 -6.50
N SER A 67 -5.64 -11.93 -6.15
CA SER A 67 -5.78 -12.43 -4.78
C SER A 67 -4.85 -11.69 -3.80
N ALA A 68 -3.60 -11.43 -4.20
CA ALA A 68 -2.66 -10.65 -3.39
C ALA A 68 -3.15 -9.22 -3.16
N ILE A 69 -3.74 -8.58 -4.17
CA ILE A 69 -4.33 -7.23 -4.05
C ILE A 69 -5.52 -7.22 -3.10
N LEU A 70 -6.37 -8.25 -3.10
CA LEU A 70 -7.48 -8.37 -2.17
C LEU A 70 -7.00 -8.48 -0.71
N ILE A 71 -6.01 -9.34 -0.47
CA ILE A 71 -5.38 -9.50 0.85
C ILE A 71 -4.76 -8.17 1.29
N TRP A 72 -4.04 -7.50 0.39
CA TRP A 72 -3.47 -6.17 0.64
C TRP A 72 -4.56 -5.15 1.04
N GLY A 73 -5.66 -5.10 0.28
CA GLY A 73 -6.77 -4.20 0.56
C GLY A 73 -7.39 -4.40 1.95
N TRP A 74 -7.43 -5.64 2.45
CA TRP A 74 -7.89 -5.92 3.82
C TRP A 74 -6.95 -5.35 4.89
N HIS A 75 -5.63 -5.53 4.72
CA HIS A 75 -4.65 -4.93 5.62
C HIS A 75 -4.75 -3.40 5.63
N GLU A 76 -4.89 -2.79 4.46
CA GLU A 76 -5.05 -1.35 4.29
C GLU A 76 -6.32 -0.82 4.96
N LEU A 77 -7.46 -1.48 4.73
CA LEU A 77 -8.71 -1.12 5.40
C LEU A 77 -8.60 -1.28 6.92
N GLY A 78 -7.94 -2.34 7.40
CA GLY A 78 -7.68 -2.56 8.82
C GLY A 78 -6.84 -1.47 9.47
N PHE A 79 -5.86 -0.93 8.73
CA PHE A 79 -5.05 0.20 9.17
C PHE A 79 -5.87 1.50 9.19
N LEU A 80 -6.53 1.84 8.09
CA LEU A 80 -7.28 3.09 7.93
C LEU A 80 -8.46 3.21 8.89
N THR A 81 -9.12 2.08 9.21
CA THR A 81 -10.22 2.05 10.19
C THR A 81 -9.75 1.97 11.64
N GLY A 82 -8.43 1.87 11.88
CA GLY A 82 -7.83 1.81 13.22
C GLY A 82 -7.97 0.47 13.95
N HIS A 83 -8.40 -0.60 13.28
CA HIS A 83 -8.48 -1.95 13.85
C HIS A 83 -7.08 -2.54 14.09
N VAL A 84 -6.15 -2.29 13.17
CA VAL A 84 -4.77 -2.80 13.20
C VAL A 84 -3.78 -1.63 13.27
N ALA A 85 -4.02 -0.67 14.16
CA ALA A 85 -3.03 0.38 14.46
C ALA A 85 -2.09 -0.07 15.60
N GLY A 86 -0.91 0.56 15.69
CA GLY A 86 0.06 0.32 16.75
C GLY A 86 -0.43 0.71 18.15
N PRO A 87 0.31 0.34 19.20
CA PRO A 87 -0.06 0.61 20.60
C PRO A 87 -0.14 2.11 20.92
N ARG A 88 0.57 2.96 20.18
CA ARG A 88 0.58 4.41 20.41
C ARG A 88 -0.41 5.13 19.49
N ARG A 89 -1.47 5.69 20.07
CA ARG A 89 -2.54 6.44 19.37
C ARG A 89 -2.61 7.91 19.79
N THR A 90 -1.52 8.43 20.31
CA THR A 90 -1.41 9.80 20.83
C THR A 90 -0.45 10.64 19.97
N PRO A 91 -0.64 11.97 19.91
CA PRO A 91 0.30 12.87 19.25
C PRO A 91 1.72 12.71 19.78
N CYS A 92 2.71 12.96 18.92
CA CYS A 92 4.12 12.93 19.26
C CYS A 92 4.41 13.97 20.35
N PRO A 93 4.98 13.58 21.50
CA PRO A 93 5.47 14.53 22.47
C PRO A 93 6.51 15.46 21.82
N PRO A 94 6.46 16.77 22.06
CA PRO A 94 7.31 17.76 21.39
C PRO A 94 8.80 17.60 21.72
N GLU A 95 9.12 16.93 22.83
CA GLU A 95 10.47 16.69 23.31
C GLU A 95 11.19 15.55 22.59
N LEU A 96 10.47 14.71 21.82
CA LEU A 96 11.06 13.57 21.15
C LEU A 96 11.77 13.98 19.85
N ALA A 97 13.08 13.74 19.80
CA ALA A 97 13.90 13.91 18.60
C ALA A 97 14.62 12.62 18.18
N GLY A 98 15.10 12.59 16.94
CA GLY A 98 15.94 11.51 16.40
C GLY A 98 15.36 10.11 16.60
N TRP A 99 16.17 9.19 17.14
CA TRP A 99 15.80 7.79 17.36
C TRP A 99 14.61 7.60 18.29
N ALA A 100 14.45 8.45 19.31
CA ALA A 100 13.32 8.36 20.23
C ALA A 100 11.99 8.69 19.52
N ARG A 101 12.02 9.69 18.62
CA ARG A 101 10.89 10.03 17.74
C ARG A 101 10.61 8.90 16.75
N PHE A 102 11.65 8.28 16.18
CA PHE A 102 11.51 7.15 15.26
C PHE A 102 10.81 5.98 15.94
N LYS A 103 11.30 5.54 17.11
CA LYS A 103 10.66 4.45 17.88
C LYS A 103 9.20 4.77 18.19
N ALA A 104 8.90 6.01 18.57
CA ALA A 104 7.53 6.42 18.86
C ALA A 104 6.65 6.43 17.59
N ALA A 105 7.18 6.88 16.44
CA ALA A 105 6.50 6.82 15.15
C ALA A 105 6.25 5.37 14.70
N SER A 106 7.26 4.50 14.79
CA SER A 106 7.11 3.07 14.49
C SER A 106 6.07 2.42 15.39
N ALA A 107 6.02 2.76 16.68
CA ALA A 107 5.02 2.26 17.61
C ALA A 107 3.57 2.67 17.26
N THR A 108 3.35 3.61 16.35
CA THR A 108 2.00 3.94 15.86
C THR A 108 1.51 2.98 14.77
N VAL A 109 2.42 2.28 14.09
CA VAL A 109 2.12 1.42 12.93
C VAL A 109 2.62 -0.03 13.06
N ILE A 110 3.41 -0.36 14.07
CA ILE A 110 4.17 -1.62 14.16
C ILE A 110 3.31 -2.89 14.04
N HIS A 111 2.11 -2.92 14.64
CA HIS A 111 1.22 -4.08 14.54
C HIS A 111 0.81 -4.37 13.09
N HIS A 112 0.58 -3.31 12.30
CA HIS A 112 0.26 -3.45 10.89
C HIS A 112 1.46 -3.94 10.09
N GLU A 113 2.67 -3.42 10.35
CA GLU A 113 3.88 -3.90 9.66
C GLU A 113 4.16 -5.37 9.96
N ILE A 114 4.01 -5.79 11.22
CA ILE A 114 4.19 -7.20 11.61
C ILE A 114 3.12 -8.06 10.93
N ALA A 115 1.86 -7.61 10.89
CA ALA A 115 0.80 -8.34 10.21
C ALA A 115 1.10 -8.50 8.70
N LEU A 116 1.57 -7.44 8.03
CA LEU A 116 2.00 -7.51 6.63
C LEU A 116 3.17 -8.49 6.44
N ALA A 117 4.19 -8.42 7.30
CA ALA A 117 5.35 -9.31 7.22
C ALA A 117 4.96 -10.79 7.42
N LEU A 118 4.11 -11.08 8.41
CA LEU A 118 3.59 -12.43 8.64
C LEU A 118 2.74 -12.93 7.48
N THR A 119 1.90 -12.07 6.89
CA THR A 119 1.13 -12.41 5.70
C THR A 119 2.05 -12.69 4.51
N ALA A 120 3.09 -11.89 4.28
CA ALA A 120 4.06 -12.14 3.23
C ALA A 120 4.74 -13.51 3.42
N LEU A 121 5.21 -13.82 4.63
CA LEU A 121 5.79 -15.12 4.95
C LEU A 121 4.80 -16.27 4.73
N LEU A 122 3.55 -16.10 5.15
CA LEU A 122 2.49 -17.09 4.93
C LEU A 122 2.25 -17.33 3.44
N LEU A 123 2.20 -16.27 2.63
CA LEU A 123 2.01 -16.37 1.18
C LEU A 123 3.15 -17.15 0.51
N PHE A 124 4.40 -16.91 0.89
CA PHE A 124 5.53 -17.70 0.41
C PHE A 124 5.49 -19.14 0.93
N ALA A 125 5.07 -19.37 2.17
CA ALA A 125 4.96 -20.71 2.74
C ALA A 125 3.91 -21.57 2.01
N VAL A 126 2.71 -21.02 1.76
CA VAL A 126 1.63 -21.78 1.09
C VAL A 126 1.85 -21.97 -0.40
N SER A 127 2.69 -21.14 -1.03
CA SER A 127 3.08 -21.25 -2.43
C SER A 127 4.45 -21.89 -2.62
N TRP A 128 5.07 -22.39 -1.55
CA TRP A 128 6.43 -22.91 -1.58
C TRP A 128 6.57 -24.07 -2.55
N GLY A 129 7.64 -24.05 -3.36
CA GLY A 129 7.89 -25.07 -4.40
C GLY A 129 6.93 -25.02 -5.59
N GLY A 130 5.95 -24.11 -5.61
CA GLY A 130 5.04 -23.91 -6.73
C GLY A 130 5.67 -23.06 -7.85
N PRO A 131 5.39 -23.36 -9.13
CA PRO A 131 5.91 -22.58 -10.26
C PRO A 131 5.40 -21.13 -10.32
N ASN A 132 4.26 -20.81 -9.68
CA ASN A 132 3.67 -19.49 -9.70
C ASN A 132 3.88 -18.74 -8.39
N GLN A 133 4.81 -17.77 -8.43
CA GLN A 133 5.15 -16.88 -7.31
C GLN A 133 4.59 -15.45 -7.48
N ALA A 134 3.73 -15.21 -8.46
CA ALA A 134 3.33 -13.84 -8.84
C ALA A 134 2.56 -13.12 -7.72
N GLY A 135 1.61 -13.79 -7.06
CA GLY A 135 0.87 -13.24 -5.93
C GLY A 135 1.75 -12.89 -4.71
N PRO A 136 2.54 -13.85 -4.18
CA PRO A 136 3.49 -13.58 -3.09
C PRO A 136 4.46 -12.43 -3.41
N LEU A 137 5.03 -12.40 -4.64
CA LEU A 137 5.92 -11.33 -5.08
C LEU A 137 5.21 -9.98 -5.20
N ALA A 138 3.95 -9.96 -5.68
CA ALA A 138 3.16 -8.73 -5.76
C ALA A 138 2.87 -8.17 -4.37
N PHE A 139 2.51 -9.03 -3.42
CA PHE A 139 2.29 -8.63 -2.04
C PHE A 139 3.59 -8.09 -1.39
N LEU A 140 4.71 -8.78 -1.59
CA LEU A 140 6.01 -8.37 -1.08
C LEU A 140 6.46 -7.02 -1.67
N LEU A 141 6.24 -6.82 -2.97
CA LEU A 141 6.53 -5.56 -3.65
C LEU A 141 5.72 -4.40 -3.04
N LEU A 142 4.42 -4.58 -2.86
CA LEU A 142 3.56 -3.58 -2.21
C LEU A 142 4.03 -3.32 -0.78
N PHE A 143 4.37 -4.36 -0.02
CA PHE A 143 4.90 -4.22 1.33
C PHE A 143 6.19 -3.40 1.37
N GLY A 144 7.16 -3.71 0.51
CA GLY A 144 8.42 -2.98 0.40
C GLY A 144 8.22 -1.52 0.02
N MET A 145 7.40 -1.25 -1.01
CA MET A 145 7.08 0.10 -1.46
C MET A 145 6.37 0.91 -0.36
N ARG A 146 5.44 0.29 0.36
CA ARG A 146 4.72 0.92 1.46
C ARG A 146 5.62 1.25 2.65
N LEU A 147 6.52 0.34 3.00
CA LEU A 147 7.50 0.57 4.06
C LEU A 147 8.45 1.70 3.66
N SER A 148 8.93 1.70 2.42
CA SER A 148 9.74 2.77 1.85
C SER A 148 9.03 4.12 1.91
N ALA A 149 7.75 4.20 1.50
CA ALA A 149 6.96 5.42 1.57
C ALA A 149 6.83 5.94 3.02
N LYS A 150 6.56 5.05 4.00
CA LYS A 150 6.48 5.42 5.42
C LYS A 150 7.80 5.98 5.97
N LEU A 151 8.93 5.40 5.57
CA LEU A 151 10.25 5.92 5.95
C LEU A 151 10.52 7.30 5.33
N ASN A 152 10.13 7.50 4.06
CA ASN A 152 10.21 8.81 3.41
C ASN A 152 9.34 9.85 4.12
N LEU A 153 8.10 9.52 4.48
CA LEU A 153 7.21 10.38 5.27
C LEU A 153 7.81 10.76 6.63
N TYR A 154 8.43 9.79 7.32
CA TYR A 154 9.09 10.03 8.60
C TYR A 154 10.30 11.00 8.49
N LEU A 155 11.15 10.80 7.49
CA LEU A 155 12.32 11.66 7.26
C LEU A 155 11.93 13.05 6.74
N GLY A 156 10.80 13.11 6.05
CA GLY A 156 10.10 14.29 5.61
C GLY A 156 9.95 14.34 4.10
N VAL A 157 8.81 14.87 3.67
CA VAL A 157 8.43 15.02 2.26
C VAL A 157 7.85 16.41 2.01
N THR A 158 7.80 16.80 0.73
CA THR A 158 7.24 18.09 0.31
C THR A 158 5.72 18.06 0.35
N ASN A 159 5.12 16.97 -0.12
CA ASN A 159 3.69 16.79 -0.18
C ASN A 159 3.24 15.77 0.86
N LEU A 160 2.86 16.27 2.04
CA LEU A 160 2.04 15.50 2.97
C LEU A 160 0.61 15.62 2.46
N SER A 161 0.06 14.54 1.90
CA SER A 161 -1.33 14.48 1.43
C SER A 161 -2.29 14.66 2.61
N ASP A 162 -2.47 15.91 3.02
CA ASP A 162 -3.14 16.31 4.25
C ASP A 162 -4.64 15.95 4.26
N GLU A 163 -5.20 15.76 3.06
CA GLU A 163 -6.61 15.52 2.77
C GLU A 163 -6.99 14.02 2.82
N VAL A 164 -6.03 13.09 2.79
CA VAL A 164 -6.31 11.64 2.66
C VAL A 164 -6.44 10.93 4.01
N PHE A 165 -5.81 11.43 5.08
CA PHE A 165 -5.86 10.77 6.38
C PHE A 165 -7.19 11.02 7.11
N PRO A 166 -7.89 9.97 7.57
CA PRO A 166 -9.07 10.11 8.43
C PRO A 166 -8.79 10.98 9.66
N ALA A 167 -9.80 11.72 10.12
CA ALA A 167 -9.67 12.61 11.29
C ALA A 167 -9.12 11.91 12.55
N HIS A 168 -9.37 10.61 12.71
CA HIS A 168 -8.89 9.83 13.85
C HIS A 168 -7.42 9.39 13.74
N LEU A 169 -6.81 9.46 12.56
CA LEU A 169 -5.38 9.20 12.31
C LEU A 169 -4.57 10.49 12.16
N ALA A 170 -5.19 11.66 12.30
CA ALA A 170 -4.53 12.96 12.19
C ALA A 170 -3.34 13.12 13.17
N TYR A 171 -3.32 12.39 14.29
CA TYR A 171 -2.19 12.39 15.22
C TYR A 171 -0.89 11.87 14.59
N LEU A 172 -0.95 11.00 13.58
CA LEU A 172 0.24 10.49 12.87
C LEU A 172 1.06 11.62 12.25
N LYS A 173 0.40 12.70 11.82
CA LYS A 173 1.04 13.88 11.23
C LYS A 173 2.07 14.51 12.17
N SER A 174 1.84 14.46 13.48
CA SER A 174 2.79 15.01 14.46
C SER A 174 4.15 14.27 14.51
N TYR A 175 4.23 13.06 13.93
CA TYR A 175 5.47 12.29 13.83
C TYR A 175 6.23 12.55 12.53
N PHE A 176 5.58 13.12 11.51
CA PHE A 176 6.16 13.34 10.19
C PHE A 176 6.79 14.73 10.09
N GLY A 177 7.91 14.82 9.38
CA GLY A 177 8.56 16.10 9.08
C GLY A 177 8.10 16.67 7.74
N THR A 178 8.14 17.99 7.59
CA THR A 178 8.04 18.65 6.28
C THR A 178 9.45 18.99 5.81
N LYS A 179 9.89 18.37 4.71
CA LYS A 179 11.20 18.66 4.09
C LYS A 179 11.06 18.63 2.58
N ARG A 180 11.70 19.59 1.90
CA ARG A 180 11.76 19.61 0.43
C ARG A 180 12.49 18.41 -0.17
N TRP A 181 13.39 17.82 0.60
CA TRP A 181 14.21 16.69 0.17
C TRP A 181 14.61 15.83 1.36
N ASN A 182 14.72 14.52 1.15
CA ASN A 182 15.27 13.59 2.11
C ASN A 182 16.31 12.69 1.44
N VAL A 183 17.31 12.24 2.22
CA VAL A 183 18.43 11.43 1.70
C VAL A 183 18.00 10.03 1.26
N LEU A 184 16.90 9.50 1.80
CA LEU A 184 16.40 8.16 1.48
C LEU A 184 15.67 8.11 0.13
N PHE A 185 15.16 9.24 -0.34
CA PHE A 185 14.40 9.35 -1.58
C PHE A 185 15.13 8.83 -2.82
N PRO A 186 16.38 9.26 -3.13
CA PRO A 186 17.11 8.71 -4.27
C PRO A 186 17.31 7.19 -4.16
N PHE A 187 17.57 6.66 -2.96
CA PHE A 187 17.66 5.21 -2.76
C PHE A 187 16.33 4.52 -2.98
N SER A 188 15.22 5.10 -2.52
CA SER A 188 13.87 4.56 -2.70
C SER A 188 13.50 4.47 -4.18
N VAL A 189 13.83 5.51 -4.96
CA VAL A 189 13.65 5.54 -6.41
C VAL A 189 14.55 4.50 -7.08
N LEU A 190 15.83 4.42 -6.70
CA LEU A 190 16.77 3.44 -7.25
C LEU A 190 16.32 2.00 -6.98
N PHE A 191 15.89 1.68 -5.75
CA PHE A 191 15.36 0.36 -5.42
C PHE A 191 14.08 0.05 -6.19
N GLY A 192 13.18 1.03 -6.34
CA GLY A 192 11.97 0.84 -7.11
C GLY A 192 12.23 0.61 -8.60
N LEU A 193 13.11 1.42 -9.21
CA LEU A 193 13.55 1.23 -10.60
C LEU A 193 14.31 -0.08 -10.78
N GLY A 194 15.13 -0.48 -9.81
CA GLY A 194 15.81 -1.78 -9.80
C GLY A 194 14.82 -2.94 -9.77
N ALA A 195 13.77 -2.85 -8.95
CA ALA A 195 12.70 -3.84 -8.91
C ALA A 195 11.92 -3.89 -10.23
N THR A 196 11.60 -2.73 -10.82
CA THR A 196 10.99 -2.65 -12.16
C THR A 196 11.87 -3.32 -13.21
N TRP A 197 13.16 -3.01 -13.22
CA TRP A 197 14.14 -3.56 -14.17
C TRP A 197 14.29 -5.08 -14.03
N LEU A 198 14.44 -5.58 -12.79
CA LEU A 198 14.53 -7.01 -12.51
C LEU A 198 13.27 -7.76 -12.94
N ALA A 199 12.09 -7.23 -12.61
CA ALA A 199 10.82 -7.82 -13.02
C ALA A 199 10.66 -7.81 -14.55
N TRP A 200 11.04 -6.71 -15.21
CA TRP A 200 11.00 -6.64 -16.67
C TRP A 200 11.93 -7.67 -17.33
N HIS A 201 13.18 -7.78 -16.87
CA HIS A 201 14.10 -8.77 -17.39
C HIS A 201 13.67 -10.21 -17.10
N ALA A 202 13.08 -10.48 -15.94
CA ALA A 202 12.50 -11.79 -15.64
C ALA A 202 11.32 -12.11 -16.58
N ALA A 203 10.54 -11.11 -16.98
CA ALA A 203 9.46 -11.27 -17.95
C ALA A 203 9.98 -11.62 -19.35
N GLU A 204 11.08 -11.00 -19.78
CA GLU A 204 11.71 -11.27 -21.08
C GLU A 204 12.46 -12.61 -21.11
N ALA A 205 13.05 -13.02 -19.99
CA ALA A 205 13.87 -14.23 -19.91
C ALA A 205 13.06 -15.53 -19.87
N THR A 206 11.79 -15.48 -19.46
CA THR A 206 10.96 -16.68 -19.34
C THR A 206 10.21 -17.01 -20.62
N ALA A 207 10.31 -18.27 -21.07
CA ALA A 207 9.52 -18.78 -22.18
C ALA A 207 8.07 -19.11 -21.80
N GLN A 208 7.72 -19.07 -20.50
CA GLN A 208 6.38 -19.39 -20.03
C GLN A 208 5.48 -18.15 -20.07
N PRO A 209 4.41 -18.14 -20.90
CA PRO A 209 3.61 -16.93 -21.12
C PRO A 209 2.93 -16.41 -19.84
N GLY A 210 2.50 -17.30 -18.94
CA GLY A 210 1.89 -16.88 -17.68
C GLY A 210 2.89 -16.19 -16.76
N LEU A 211 4.10 -16.73 -16.60
CA LEU A 211 5.13 -16.10 -15.77
C LEU A 211 5.59 -14.77 -16.37
N ALA A 212 5.75 -14.70 -17.69
CA ALA A 212 6.08 -13.45 -18.39
C ALA A 212 5.02 -12.36 -18.10
N ALA A 213 3.74 -12.72 -18.16
CA ALA A 213 2.65 -11.81 -17.81
C ALA A 213 2.71 -11.36 -16.34
N GLY A 214 2.93 -12.29 -15.40
CA GLY A 214 3.06 -11.97 -13.96
C GLY A 214 4.20 -11.01 -13.66
N TYR A 215 5.39 -11.28 -14.20
CA TYR A 215 6.54 -10.39 -14.05
C TYR A 215 6.32 -9.02 -14.72
N THR A 216 5.61 -8.97 -15.84
CA THR A 216 5.22 -7.68 -16.46
C THR A 216 4.28 -6.87 -15.55
N VAL A 217 3.32 -7.53 -14.88
CA VAL A 217 2.46 -6.86 -13.89
C VAL A 217 3.29 -6.32 -12.73
N LEU A 218 4.23 -7.11 -12.20
CA LEU A 218 5.15 -6.70 -11.13
C LEU A 218 6.00 -5.49 -11.54
N ALA A 219 6.53 -5.48 -12.77
CA ALA A 219 7.28 -4.34 -13.31
C ALA A 219 6.42 -3.08 -13.35
N GLY A 220 5.17 -3.20 -13.82
CA GLY A 220 4.20 -2.10 -13.83
C GLY A 220 3.87 -1.57 -12.44
N LEU A 221 3.59 -2.46 -11.48
CA LEU A 221 3.32 -2.09 -10.09
C LEU A 221 4.54 -1.42 -9.43
N ALA A 222 5.75 -1.94 -9.69
CA ALA A 222 6.98 -1.36 -9.15
C ALA A 222 7.20 0.05 -9.71
N PHE A 223 6.95 0.24 -11.01
CA PHE A 223 7.07 1.55 -11.65
C PHE A 223 6.03 2.55 -11.13
N LEU A 224 4.78 2.11 -10.93
CA LEU A 224 3.76 2.92 -10.28
C LEU A 224 4.18 3.32 -8.85
N GLY A 225 4.80 2.40 -8.10
CA GLY A 225 5.38 2.71 -6.80
C GLY A 225 6.47 3.78 -6.86
N VAL A 226 7.32 3.78 -7.89
CA VAL A 226 8.30 4.86 -8.13
C VAL A 226 7.60 6.20 -8.40
N ILE A 227 6.53 6.20 -9.19
CA ILE A 227 5.72 7.39 -9.45
C ILE A 227 5.14 7.92 -8.14
N GLU A 228 4.57 7.07 -7.28
CA GLU A 228 4.07 7.48 -5.96
C GLU A 228 5.15 8.14 -5.11
N HIS A 229 6.37 7.57 -5.09
CA HIS A 229 7.48 8.19 -4.37
C HIS A 229 7.81 9.57 -4.94
N ALA A 230 7.79 9.73 -6.26
CA ALA A 230 7.99 11.04 -6.89
C ALA A 230 6.88 12.03 -6.50
N LEU A 231 5.61 11.58 -6.45
CA LEU A 231 4.47 12.41 -6.03
C LEU A 231 4.58 12.87 -4.56
N LEU A 232 5.23 12.10 -3.69
CA LEU A 232 5.51 12.55 -2.30
C LEU A 232 6.47 13.76 -2.28
N MET A 233 7.39 13.84 -3.25
CA MET A 233 8.40 14.91 -3.30
C MET A 233 7.99 16.12 -4.14
N LEU A 234 7.05 15.94 -5.06
CA LEU A 234 6.51 17.01 -5.89
C LEU A 234 5.36 17.72 -5.16
N PRO A 235 5.25 19.06 -5.23
CA PRO A 235 4.16 19.81 -4.61
C PRO A 235 2.87 19.71 -5.45
N VAL A 236 2.34 18.50 -5.60
CA VAL A 236 1.14 18.20 -6.41
C VAL A 236 -0.01 17.74 -5.53
N ARG A 237 -1.23 18.17 -5.85
CA ARG A 237 -2.44 17.75 -5.12
C ARG A 237 -2.97 16.43 -5.68
N ASP A 238 -2.34 15.34 -5.27
CA ASP A 238 -2.73 13.95 -5.59
C ASP A 238 -4.16 13.61 -5.15
N ALA A 239 -4.66 14.23 -4.07
CA ALA A 239 -6.02 14.05 -3.57
C ALA A 239 -7.11 14.35 -4.61
N VAL A 240 -6.85 15.22 -5.60
CA VAL A 240 -7.81 15.55 -6.67
C VAL A 240 -8.13 14.33 -7.54
N LEU A 241 -7.17 13.42 -7.73
CA LEU A 241 -7.36 12.19 -8.51
C LEU A 241 -8.40 11.25 -7.89
N TRP A 242 -8.61 11.35 -6.57
CA TRP A 242 -9.47 10.44 -5.80
C TRP A 242 -10.75 11.12 -5.30
N ALA A 243 -10.95 12.41 -5.60
CA ALA A 243 -12.08 13.18 -5.11
C ALA A 243 -13.45 12.58 -5.50
N TRP A 244 -13.53 11.89 -6.64
CA TRP A 244 -14.74 11.21 -7.11
C TRP A 244 -15.05 9.91 -6.32
N ALA A 245 -14.04 9.28 -5.73
CA ALA A 245 -14.19 8.05 -4.96
C ALA A 245 -14.53 8.33 -3.49
N ALA A 246 -14.10 9.48 -2.96
CA ALA A 246 -14.41 9.91 -1.61
C ALA A 246 -15.87 10.38 -1.51
N GLN A 247 -16.65 9.86 -0.55
CA GLN A 247 -17.93 10.47 -0.21
C GLN A 247 -17.72 11.80 0.53
N PRO A 248 -18.56 12.82 0.30
CA PRO A 248 -18.50 14.08 1.04
C PRO A 248 -18.61 13.79 2.54
N GLN A 249 -17.51 13.92 3.27
CA GLN A 249 -17.58 13.99 4.73
C GLN A 249 -18.34 15.28 5.03
N ALA A 250 -19.50 15.16 5.69
CA ALA A 250 -20.23 16.31 6.18
C ALA A 250 -19.25 17.15 7.01
N ALA A 251 -18.84 18.30 6.46
CA ALA A 251 -17.85 19.17 7.05
C ALA A 251 -18.35 19.57 8.44
N LYS A 252 -17.78 18.97 9.49
CA LYS A 252 -17.93 19.53 10.83
C LYS A 252 -17.04 20.76 10.86
N ALA A 253 -17.68 21.92 10.63
CA ALA A 253 -17.09 23.23 10.76
C ALA A 253 -16.25 23.30 12.03
N VAL A 254 -14.94 23.47 11.86
CA VAL A 254 -14.07 23.91 12.95
C VAL A 254 -14.49 25.35 13.25
N PRO A 255 -14.95 25.69 14.46
CA PRO A 255 -15.32 27.05 14.77
C PRO A 255 -14.07 27.92 14.62
N SER A 256 -14.16 28.94 13.76
CA SER A 256 -13.07 29.90 13.61
C SER A 256 -12.82 30.54 14.97
N LYS A 257 -11.58 30.44 15.44
CA LYS A 257 -11.12 31.24 16.57
C LYS A 257 -11.19 32.69 16.13
N ARG A 258 -12.27 33.39 16.49
CA ARG A 258 -12.27 34.86 16.53
C ARG A 258 -11.14 35.26 17.48
N ARG A 259 -10.11 35.91 16.94
CA ARG A 259 -9.19 36.69 17.77
C ARG A 259 -9.91 37.99 18.18
N PRO A 260 -9.73 38.45 19.43
CA PRO A 260 -10.24 39.74 19.89
C PRO A 260 -9.58 40.90 19.16
#